data_AF-A0AAC8ZRD2-F1
#
_entry.id   AF-A0AAC8ZRD2-F1
#
_cell.length_a   1.000
_cell.length_b   1.000
_cell.length_c   1.000
_cell.angle_alpha   90.00
_cell.angle_beta   90.00
_cell.angle_gamma   90.00
#
_symmetry.space_group_name_H-M   'P 1'
#
loop_
_entity.id
_entity.type
_entity.pdbx_description
1 polymer ?
#
loop_
_entity_poly.entity_id
_entity_poly.type
_entity_poly.pdbx_seq_one_letter_code
_entity_poly.pdbx_strand_id
1 'polypeptide(L)'
;MKPLLILFTLACALFMQCARADIAPVALTDVHFVKTEAGKLRLEGMVKNLTNRSLRQVYVAFNLLRNGMVVGYTTAITFNLAPDDTWHFEAPCRTRIFKPDHFRLAELSAIP
;
A
#
# COMPACT_ATOMS: atom_id res chain seq x y z
N MET A 1 19.30 -1.66 64.32
CA MET A 1 19.64 -2.59 63.22
C MET A 1 18.39 -2.81 62.37
N LYS A 2 18.55 -2.74 61.04
CA LYS A 2 17.59 -3.03 59.95
C LYS A 2 16.63 -1.90 59.50
N PRO A 3 17.10 -1.00 58.63
CA PRO A 3 16.28 -0.34 57.62
C PRO A 3 16.40 -1.16 56.33
N LEU A 4 15.48 -2.08 56.03
CA LEU A 4 15.63 -2.88 54.80
C LEU A 4 14.32 -3.49 54.31
N LEU A 5 13.24 -2.71 54.20
CA LEU A 5 11.96 -3.22 53.70
C LEU A 5 11.12 -2.20 52.92
N ILE A 6 11.73 -1.10 52.45
CA ILE A 6 11.05 -0.10 51.61
C ILE A 6 11.92 0.16 50.38
N LEU A 7 12.16 -0.84 49.53
CA LEU A 7 12.89 -0.59 48.27
C LEU A 7 12.57 -1.60 47.16
N PHE A 8 11.40 -2.24 47.18
CA PHE A 8 11.04 -3.25 46.16
C PHE A 8 9.78 -2.91 45.33
N THR A 9 9.20 -1.72 45.49
CA THR A 9 7.98 -1.31 44.76
C THR A 9 8.23 -0.20 43.73
N LEU A 10 9.46 -0.02 43.23
CA LEU A 10 9.81 1.06 42.29
C LEU A 10 10.42 0.59 40.96
N ALA A 11 10.13 -0.64 40.51
CA ALA A 11 10.78 -1.21 39.32
C ALA A 11 9.84 -1.66 38.17
N CYS A 12 8.53 -1.39 38.23
CA CYS A 12 7.59 -1.83 37.18
C CYS A 12 7.11 -0.73 36.21
N ALA A 13 7.60 0.50 36.31
CA ALA A 13 7.03 1.63 35.55
C ALA A 13 7.82 2.09 34.31
N LEU A 14 8.88 1.39 33.91
CA LEU A 14 9.69 1.81 32.76
C LEU A 14 9.72 0.68 31.73
N PHE A 15 9.47 1.05 30.47
CA PHE A 15 9.40 0.19 29.28
C PHE A 15 8.01 -0.38 28.92
N MET A 16 6.96 0.43 29.00
CA MET A 16 5.99 0.43 27.88
C MET A 16 6.66 1.17 26.71
N GLN A 17 7.53 0.48 25.97
CA GLN A 17 7.82 0.90 24.60
C GLN A 17 6.53 0.68 23.82
N CYS A 18 5.75 1.73 23.62
CA CYS A 18 4.73 1.73 22.58
C CYS A 18 5.45 1.41 21.28
N ALA A 19 5.32 0.17 20.81
CA ALA A 19 5.64 -0.17 19.43
C ALA A 19 4.78 0.77 18.56
N ARG A 20 5.39 1.82 18.03
CA ARG A 20 4.75 2.65 17.03
C ARG A 20 4.59 1.74 15.83
N ALA A 21 3.37 1.25 15.60
CA ALA A 21 3.05 0.63 14.33
C ALA A 21 3.34 1.71 13.28
N ASP A 22 4.31 1.44 12.40
CA ASP A 22 4.57 2.32 11.27
C ASP A 22 3.29 2.31 10.43
N ILE A 23 2.54 3.40 10.51
CA ILE A 23 1.32 3.57 9.71
C ILE A 23 1.80 3.69 8.28
N ALA A 24 1.33 2.79 7.40
CA ALA A 24 1.63 2.88 5.98
C ALA A 24 1.28 4.29 5.47
N PRO A 25 2.18 4.97 4.73
CA PRO A 25 1.97 6.36 4.31
C PRO A 25 0.81 6.51 3.32
N VAL A 26 0.34 5.40 2.75
CA VAL A 26 -0.76 5.35 1.80
C VAL A 26 -1.68 4.15 2.07
N ALA A 27 -2.94 4.27 1.70
CA ALA A 27 -3.89 3.15 1.65
C ALA A 27 -4.35 2.89 0.21
N LEU A 28 -4.27 1.63 -0.22
CA LEU A 28 -4.75 1.14 -1.51
C LEU A 28 -6.12 0.47 -1.33
N THR A 29 -7.13 0.94 -2.06
CA THR A 29 -8.51 0.43 -1.95
C THR A 29 -9.16 0.28 -3.33
N ASP A 30 -10.25 -0.51 -3.36
CA ASP A 30 -11.13 -0.68 -4.52
C ASP A 30 -10.42 -1.09 -5.82
N VAL A 31 -9.42 -1.97 -5.72
CA VAL A 31 -8.70 -2.43 -6.90
C VAL A 31 -9.53 -3.46 -7.65
N HIS A 32 -9.80 -3.22 -8.93
CA HIS A 32 -10.59 -4.13 -9.76
C HIS A 32 -10.24 -4.01 -11.25
N PHE A 33 -10.60 -5.04 -12.02
CA PHE A 33 -10.46 -5.02 -13.47
C PHE A 33 -11.60 -4.23 -14.12
N VAL A 34 -11.27 -3.40 -15.09
CA VAL A 34 -12.23 -2.70 -15.96
C VAL A 34 -11.91 -3.01 -17.42
N LYS A 35 -12.95 -3.22 -18.22
CA LYS A 35 -12.85 -3.33 -19.68
C LYS A 35 -13.33 -2.03 -20.31
N THR A 36 -12.51 -1.42 -21.15
CA THR A 36 -12.93 -0.27 -21.95
C THR A 36 -13.90 -0.70 -23.05
N GLU A 37 -14.61 0.26 -23.63
CA GLU A 37 -15.50 0.02 -24.78
C GLU A 37 -14.78 -0.66 -25.96
N ALA A 38 -13.50 -0.33 -26.16
CA ALA A 38 -12.63 -0.95 -27.17
C ALA A 38 -12.13 -2.36 -26.77
N GLY A 39 -12.65 -2.94 -25.68
CA GLY A 39 -12.30 -4.28 -25.18
C GLY A 39 -10.93 -4.38 -24.53
N LYS A 40 -10.25 -3.26 -24.24
CA LYS A 40 -8.94 -3.27 -23.57
C LYS A 40 -9.14 -3.43 -22.06
N LEU A 41 -8.33 -4.27 -21.44
CA LEU A 41 -8.37 -4.49 -20.00
C LEU A 41 -7.44 -3.50 -19.29
N ARG A 42 -7.87 -2.96 -18.17
CA ARG A 42 -7.04 -2.17 -17.23
C ARG A 42 -7.39 -2.53 -15.79
N LEU A 43 -6.48 -2.25 -14.87
CA LEU A 43 -6.79 -2.19 -13.45
C LEU A 43 -7.11 -0.75 -13.08
N GLU A 44 -8.13 -0.58 -12.25
CA GLU A 44 -8.47 0.68 -11.60
C GLU A 44 -8.41 0.49 -10.09
N GLY A 45 -8.24 1.58 -9.36
CA GLY A 45 -8.29 1.59 -7.91
C GLY A 45 -7.92 2.97 -7.35
N MET A 46 -7.89 3.05 -6.03
CA MET A 46 -7.64 4.29 -5.31
C MET A 46 -6.42 4.16 -4.40
N VAL A 47 -5.60 5.20 -4.36
CA VAL A 47 -4.53 5.36 -3.37
C VAL A 47 -4.73 6.66 -2.61
N LYS A 48 -4.97 6.56 -1.30
CA LYS A 48 -5.11 7.72 -0.42
C LYS A 48 -3.79 8.01 0.29
N ASN A 49 -3.33 9.27 0.26
CA ASN A 49 -2.25 9.74 1.13
C ASN A 49 -2.77 9.86 2.56
N LEU A 50 -2.18 9.11 3.49
CA LEU A 50 -2.56 9.14 4.92
C LEU A 50 -1.66 10.06 5.75
N THR A 51 -0.75 10.79 5.09
CA THR A 51 0.20 11.69 5.74
C THR A 51 -0.27 13.14 5.64
N ASN A 52 0.27 13.98 6.53
CA ASN A 52 0.05 15.42 6.53
C ASN A 52 1.02 16.18 5.58
N ARG A 53 1.71 15.48 4.69
CA ARG A 53 2.67 16.04 3.72
C ARG A 53 2.41 15.52 2.32
N SER A 54 2.86 16.27 1.33
CA SER A 54 2.82 15.77 -0.05
C SER A 54 3.75 14.56 -0.19
N LEU A 55 3.35 13.59 -1.01
CA LEU A 55 4.20 12.49 -1.43
C LEU A 55 4.69 12.81 -2.84
N ARG A 56 6.00 13.07 -2.96
CA ARG A 56 6.66 13.34 -4.24
C ARG A 56 6.33 12.30 -5.31
N GLN A 57 6.27 11.02 -4.94
CA GLN A 57 5.96 9.94 -5.86
C GLN A 57 5.17 8.84 -5.15
N VAL A 58 4.12 8.35 -5.80
CA VAL A 58 3.39 7.14 -5.38
C VAL A 58 3.31 6.19 -6.57
N TYR A 59 3.70 4.95 -6.35
CA TYR A 59 3.82 3.92 -7.37
C TYR A 59 3.07 2.67 -6.94
N VAL A 60 2.30 2.10 -7.87
CA VAL A 60 1.63 0.81 -7.70
C VAL A 60 2.02 -0.14 -8.82
N ALA A 61 2.21 -1.39 -8.45
CA ALA A 61 2.52 -2.47 -9.38
C ALA A 61 1.73 -3.72 -9.05
N PHE A 62 1.25 -4.39 -10.10
CA PHE A 62 0.51 -5.63 -9.97
C PHE A 62 1.07 -6.69 -10.92
N ASN A 63 1.23 -7.90 -10.39
CA ASN A 63 1.34 -9.10 -11.20
C ASN A 63 -0.06 -9.44 -11.75
N LEU A 64 -0.14 -9.74 -13.03
CA LEU A 64 -1.35 -10.20 -13.69
C LEU A 64 -1.30 -11.72 -13.78
N LEU A 65 -2.37 -12.41 -13.37
CA LEU A 65 -2.39 -13.86 -13.25
C LEU A 65 -3.45 -14.48 -14.17
N ARG A 66 -3.16 -15.69 -14.64
CA ARG A 66 -4.11 -16.61 -15.29
C ARG A 66 -3.94 -17.98 -14.64
N ASN A 67 -5.01 -18.56 -14.09
CA ASN A 67 -4.93 -19.86 -13.42
C ASN A 67 -3.79 -19.93 -12.37
N GLY A 68 -3.55 -18.84 -11.64
CA GLY A 68 -2.47 -18.75 -10.63
C GLY A 68 -1.06 -18.52 -11.18
N MET A 69 -0.84 -18.57 -12.49
CA MET A 69 0.45 -18.24 -13.12
C MET A 69 0.56 -16.76 -13.45
N VAL A 70 1.73 -16.16 -13.23
CA VAL A 70 2.00 -14.78 -13.66
C VAL A 70 2.11 -14.75 -15.19
N VAL A 71 1.25 -13.97 -15.84
CA VAL A 71 1.18 -13.82 -17.30
C VAL A 71 1.49 -12.40 -17.78
N GLY A 72 1.71 -11.48 -16.85
CA GLY A 72 2.05 -10.10 -17.15
C GLY A 72 2.19 -9.25 -15.90
N TYR A 73 2.37 -7.97 -16.15
CA TYR A 73 2.61 -6.97 -15.12
C TYR A 73 2.02 -5.63 -15.58
N THR A 74 1.53 -4.83 -14.64
CA THR A 74 1.04 -3.48 -14.91
C THR A 74 1.35 -2.54 -13.76
N THR A 75 1.50 -1.27 -14.08
CA THR A 75 1.95 -0.23 -13.15
C THR A 75 1.23 1.07 -13.39
N ALA A 76 1.09 1.86 -12.34
CA ALA A 76 0.73 3.27 -12.45
C ALA A 76 1.61 4.09 -11.49
N ILE A 77 1.78 5.36 -11.79
CA ILE A 77 2.55 6.30 -10.97
C ILE A 77 1.86 7.66 -10.96
N THR A 78 1.90 8.34 -9.81
CA THR A 78 1.54 9.75 -9.69
C THR A 78 2.65 10.50 -8.94
N PHE A 79 2.67 11.82 -9.10
CA PHE A 79 3.63 12.71 -8.48
C PHE A 79 2.93 13.80 -7.69
N ASN A 80 3.56 14.22 -6.59
CA ASN A 80 3.07 15.30 -5.72
C ASN A 80 1.64 15.05 -5.20
N LEU A 81 1.35 13.83 -4.74
CA LEU A 81 0.05 13.51 -4.15
C LEU A 81 -0.11 14.30 -2.84
N ALA A 82 -1.03 15.25 -2.82
CA ALA A 82 -1.22 16.17 -1.70
C ALA A 82 -1.61 15.43 -0.40
N PRO A 83 -1.41 16.06 0.78
CA PRO A 83 -1.92 15.52 2.05
C PRO A 83 -3.42 15.18 1.96
N ASP A 84 -3.82 14.04 2.51
CA ASP A 84 -5.20 13.53 2.54
C ASP A 84 -5.89 13.31 1.19
N ASP A 85 -5.19 13.57 0.08
CA ASP A 85 -5.72 13.43 -1.28
C ASP A 85 -5.78 11.97 -1.74
N THR A 86 -6.66 11.70 -2.71
CA THR A 86 -6.88 10.37 -3.27
C THR A 86 -6.58 10.38 -4.75
N TRP A 87 -5.61 9.56 -5.14
CA TRP A 87 -5.31 9.28 -6.53
C TRP A 87 -6.12 8.09 -7.04
N HIS A 88 -6.96 8.33 -8.04
CA HIS A 88 -7.61 7.29 -8.82
C HIS A 88 -6.68 6.88 -9.97
N PHE A 89 -6.15 5.66 -9.92
CA PHE A 89 -5.21 5.19 -10.93
C PHE A 89 -5.89 4.34 -12.00
N GLU A 90 -5.34 4.40 -13.20
CA GLU A 90 -5.63 3.45 -14.27
C GLU A 90 -4.31 2.79 -14.74
N ALA A 91 -4.27 1.47 -14.76
CA ALA A 91 -3.09 0.68 -15.14
C ALA A 91 -3.45 -0.28 -16.29
N PRO A 92 -3.10 0.04 -17.55
CA PRO A 92 -3.43 -0.80 -18.71
C PRO A 92 -2.83 -2.20 -18.59
N CYS A 93 -3.65 -3.24 -18.79
CA CYS A 93 -3.22 -4.64 -18.77
C CYS A 93 -2.84 -5.10 -20.17
N ARG A 94 -1.58 -4.86 -20.57
CA ARG A 94 -1.07 -5.23 -21.90
C ARG A 94 -0.60 -6.68 -21.92
N THR A 95 -1.52 -7.62 -22.16
CA THR A 95 -1.20 -9.03 -22.36
C THR A 95 -1.49 -9.47 -23.80
N ARG A 96 -0.51 -10.07 -24.49
CA ARG A 96 -0.68 -10.47 -25.90
C ARG A 96 -1.43 -11.79 -26.09
N ILE A 97 -1.19 -12.78 -25.23
CA ILE A 97 -1.64 -14.17 -25.44
C ILE A 97 -2.64 -14.59 -24.35
N PHE A 98 -2.30 -14.36 -23.08
CA PHE A 98 -3.15 -14.79 -21.96
C PHE A 98 -3.87 -13.59 -21.35
N LYS A 99 -5.20 -13.59 -21.42
CA LYS A 99 -6.03 -12.58 -20.73
C LYS A 99 -6.06 -12.90 -19.23
N PRO A 100 -5.59 -12.02 -18.33
CA PRO A 100 -5.56 -12.33 -16.92
C PRO A 100 -6.97 -12.42 -16.33
N ASP A 101 -7.12 -13.25 -15.30
CA ASP A 101 -8.35 -13.42 -14.52
C ASP A 101 -8.22 -12.91 -13.09
N HIS A 102 -6.99 -12.82 -12.57
CA HIS A 102 -6.68 -12.30 -11.24
C HIS A 102 -5.49 -11.33 -11.31
N PHE A 103 -5.31 -10.58 -10.24
CA PHE A 103 -4.14 -9.75 -10.01
C PHE A 103 -3.63 -9.96 -8.59
N ARG A 104 -2.36 -9.65 -8.37
CA ARG A 104 -1.73 -9.64 -7.06
C ARG A 104 -0.86 -8.40 -6.94
N LEU A 105 -1.02 -7.64 -5.85
CA LEU A 105 -0.14 -6.52 -5.54
C LEU A 105 1.30 -7.01 -5.50
N ALA A 106 2.16 -6.40 -6.32
CA ALA A 106 3.58 -6.66 -6.37
C ALA A 106 4.36 -5.60 -5.57
N GLU A 107 3.94 -4.34 -5.72
CA GLU A 107 4.58 -3.21 -5.03
C GLU A 107 3.56 -2.09 -4.79
N LEU A 108 3.67 -1.47 -3.61
CA LEU A 108 3.05 -0.20 -3.27
C LEU A 108 4.16 0.64 -2.60
N SER A 109 4.58 1.71 -3.27
CA SER A 109 5.69 2.55 -2.83
C SER A 109 5.29 4.01 -2.78
N ALA A 110 5.75 4.72 -1.76
CA ALA A 110 5.46 6.13 -1.53
C ALA A 110 6.75 6.83 -1.09
N ILE A 111 7.19 7.82 -1.87
CA ILE A 111 8.38 8.62 -1.64
C ILE A 111 7.93 10.01 -1.19
N PRO A 112 8.35 10.49 0.00
CA PRO A 112 8.08 11.85 0.47
C PRO A 112 8.62 12.97 -0.42
#